data_AF-A0A534TXC1-F1
#
_entry.id   AF-A0A534TXC1-F1
#
_cell.length_a   1.000
_cell.length_b   1.000
_cell.length_c   1.000
_cell.angle_alpha   90.00
_cell.angle_beta   90.00
_cell.angle_gamma   90.00
#
_symmetry.space_group_name_H-M   'P 1'
#
loop_
_entity.id
_entity.type
_entity.pdbx_description
1 polymer ?
#
loop_
_entity_poly.entity_id
_entity_poly.type
_entity_poly.pdbx_seq_one_letter_code
_entity_poly.pdbx_strand_id
1 'polypeptide(L)'
;MSRMNSWSARAALGGLACILTAFVSRPVVAQVGSECNGLAPIAQALCVTYCDVAHCTGNSNAACQALRTQYQQQTGHAAFPCDCGDGVVEDGEGCDPPGSASCGNASNGLQFCDNRCQCDCPSHIEFEGTPGSLGVLDSGWTGQAHNATVVDHGKLTVSVTSCANSVQPCGACNLTGPVPNAQADHGDINNRRCTGNTRTKCSTNTDCSVAGGTCEYYFGTLLPLSAGGVSTCVSNQVNGAVTGTADVASGASATVVELVSRIYTGATVATPCPKCVGDATPNDGVRGGTCDSGVNSGQSCDVNGSSPNVFFGATSLDCPPTSGAQIAALPIDLSNSTGTVSRTLATSSPSCRAPGFTTLKCFCDTCNNSAAQPCATNADCPDPAGPIGPICGGKRCIGGTNPGAACTTATECPSGACNVPGTATAPNQCSDATCSPTTGNEGECSGGPFEQFCGPDATFAGCTTDADCASFTTCSGGSNPGQPCSTASQCPGGTCAAQQTCSVGKFRPCFTDNGAAGASIQATGVTDPPVNSESNPTLAALFCIGPTTSGSVNSVAGLPGPGRLELPGHARELR
;
A
#
# COMPACT_ATOMS: atom_id res chain seq x y z
N MET A 1 -52.03 49.88 89.64
CA MET A 1 -53.31 50.61 89.76
C MET A 1 -54.10 50.37 88.49
N SER A 2 -55.26 49.72 88.62
CA SER A 2 -56.46 49.70 87.74
C SER A 2 -56.28 49.44 86.23
N ARG A 3 -57.16 48.77 85.48
CA ARG A 3 -58.40 47.97 85.62
C ARG A 3 -58.63 47.46 84.17
N MET A 4 -58.86 46.16 83.95
CA MET A 4 -60.18 45.54 83.71
C MET A 4 -60.92 45.88 82.40
N ASN A 5 -61.45 44.80 81.81
CA ASN A 5 -62.71 44.64 81.07
C ASN A 5 -62.69 44.77 79.52
N SER A 6 -62.87 43.65 78.79
CA SER A 6 -64.15 42.94 78.43
C SER A 6 -64.85 43.65 77.25
N TRP A 7 -65.41 43.03 76.20
CA TRP A 7 -66.27 41.84 76.17
C TRP A 7 -66.64 41.54 74.69
N SER A 8 -66.77 40.25 74.34
CA SER A 8 -67.83 39.61 73.49
C SER A 8 -68.26 40.20 72.13
N ALA A 9 -68.20 39.41 71.04
CA ALA A 9 -69.29 38.52 70.57
C ALA A 9 -69.28 38.20 69.05
N ARG A 10 -69.43 36.89 68.73
CA ARG A 10 -70.17 36.22 67.62
C ARG A 10 -69.79 36.57 66.15
N ALA A 11 -69.15 35.66 65.40
CA ALA A 11 -69.66 34.44 64.74
C ALA A 11 -70.26 34.68 63.34
N ALA A 12 -69.58 34.18 62.29
CA ALA A 12 -70.17 33.35 61.23
C ALA A 12 -69.11 32.92 60.18
N LEU A 13 -69.04 31.60 60.01
CA LEU A 13 -68.49 30.74 58.94
C LEU A 13 -68.16 31.35 57.57
N GLY A 14 -67.02 30.90 57.01
CA GLY A 14 -66.96 30.50 55.60
C GLY A 14 -65.68 30.82 54.84
N GLY A 15 -64.80 29.82 54.70
CA GLY A 15 -64.19 29.53 53.39
C GLY A 15 -62.78 30.03 53.10
N LEU A 16 -61.92 29.04 52.86
CA LEU A 16 -60.68 29.03 52.07
C LEU A 16 -59.43 29.69 52.66
N ALA A 17 -58.59 28.80 53.21
CA ALA A 17 -57.25 29.05 53.70
C ALA A 17 -56.31 29.51 52.59
N CYS A 18 -55.62 30.62 52.85
CA CYS A 18 -54.45 31.02 52.10
C CYS A 18 -53.46 31.69 53.07
N ILE A 19 -52.18 31.41 52.81
CA ILE A 19 -50.97 32.15 53.17
C ILE A 19 -50.30 31.89 54.54
N LEU A 20 -48.99 31.61 54.43
CA LEU A 20 -47.83 32.02 55.25
C LEU A 20 -47.12 30.90 56.01
N THR A 21 -46.10 30.34 55.36
CA THR A 21 -44.87 29.93 56.06
C THR A 21 -43.64 30.38 55.29
N ALA A 22 -42.64 30.78 56.06
CA ALA A 22 -41.44 31.49 55.66
C ALA A 22 -40.52 30.67 54.75
N PHE A 23 -39.91 31.36 53.79
CA PHE A 23 -38.84 30.83 52.95
C PHE A 23 -37.57 30.57 53.77
N VAL A 24 -37.33 29.30 54.07
CA VAL A 24 -35.97 28.79 54.31
C VAL A 24 -35.51 28.21 52.96
N SER A 25 -34.62 28.93 52.28
CA SER A 25 -34.01 28.46 51.04
C SER A 25 -33.21 27.19 51.32
N ARG A 26 -33.71 26.05 50.83
CA ARG A 26 -32.92 24.81 50.70
C ARG A 26 -31.70 25.11 49.81
N PRO A 27 -30.55 24.44 50.02
CA PRO A 27 -29.52 24.45 48.99
C PRO A 27 -30.18 23.90 47.71
N VAL A 28 -30.17 24.71 46.67
CA VAL A 28 -30.51 24.25 45.32
C VAL A 28 -29.47 23.19 45.01
N VAL A 29 -29.87 21.94 45.08
CA VAL A 29 -29.18 20.88 44.34
C VAL A 29 -29.35 21.30 42.89
N ALA A 30 -28.29 21.87 42.30
CA ALA A 30 -28.25 22.08 40.86
C ALA A 30 -28.57 20.72 40.26
N GLN A 31 -29.69 20.63 39.53
CA GLN A 31 -29.95 19.46 38.72
C GLN A 31 -28.82 19.43 37.71
N VAL A 32 -27.84 18.57 37.97
CA VAL A 32 -26.86 18.15 36.96
C VAL A 32 -27.69 17.81 35.73
N GLY A 33 -27.54 18.60 34.66
CA GLY A 33 -28.17 18.27 33.38
C GLY A 33 -27.89 16.80 33.08
N SER A 34 -28.91 16.03 32.72
CA SER A 34 -28.79 14.57 32.53
C SER A 34 -27.69 14.17 31.54
N GLU A 35 -27.23 15.13 30.75
CA GLU A 35 -26.22 15.09 29.70
C GLU A 35 -24.79 14.86 30.22
N CYS A 36 -24.45 15.33 31.44
CA CYS A 36 -23.11 15.12 32.01
C CYS A 36 -22.97 13.79 32.79
N ASN A 37 -24.03 12.97 32.87
CA ASN A 37 -24.02 11.73 33.64
C ASN A 37 -23.26 10.61 32.91
N GLY A 38 -22.41 9.88 33.65
CA GLY A 38 -21.63 8.76 33.11
C GLY A 38 -20.20 9.11 32.71
N LEU A 39 -19.79 10.38 32.85
CA LEU A 39 -18.40 10.81 32.71
C LEU A 39 -17.57 10.46 33.96
N ALA A 40 -16.25 10.34 33.78
CA ALA A 40 -15.32 10.21 34.91
C ALA A 40 -15.41 11.45 35.85
N PRO A 41 -15.11 11.34 37.15
CA PRO A 41 -15.40 12.41 38.12
C PRO A 41 -14.87 13.80 37.76
N ILE A 42 -13.66 13.89 37.19
CA ILE A 42 -13.06 15.17 36.75
C ILE A 42 -13.77 15.69 35.50
N ALA A 43 -14.04 14.83 34.52
CA ALA A 43 -14.75 15.16 33.30
C ALA A 43 -16.19 15.60 33.57
N GLN A 44 -16.87 14.94 34.51
CA GLN A 44 -18.22 15.30 34.95
C GLN A 44 -18.25 16.68 35.60
N ALA A 45 -17.27 17.01 36.45
CA ALA A 45 -17.18 18.32 37.09
C ALA A 45 -16.92 19.45 36.09
N LEU A 46 -16.03 19.21 35.12
CA LEU A 46 -15.78 20.15 34.02
C LEU A 46 -17.05 20.36 33.17
N CYS A 47 -17.77 19.27 32.86
CA CYS A 47 -19.03 19.31 32.10
C CYS A 47 -20.09 20.15 32.80
N VAL A 48 -20.37 19.87 34.08
CA VAL A 48 -21.34 20.66 34.85
C VAL A 48 -20.93 22.13 34.94
N THR A 49 -19.63 22.41 35.11
CA THR A 49 -19.14 23.79 35.18
C THR A 49 -19.35 24.53 33.85
N TYR A 50 -19.13 23.85 32.73
CA TYR A 50 -19.27 24.42 31.41
C TYR A 50 -20.75 24.61 31.01
N CYS A 51 -21.58 23.56 31.16
CA CYS A 51 -22.97 23.53 30.75
C CYS A 51 -23.88 24.34 31.67
N ASP A 52 -23.81 24.11 32.98
CA ASP A 52 -24.79 24.64 33.94
C ASP A 52 -24.33 25.94 34.60
N VAL A 53 -23.01 26.09 34.84
CA VAL A 53 -22.49 27.23 35.60
C VAL A 53 -22.09 28.38 34.67
N ALA A 54 -21.28 28.10 33.65
CA ALA A 54 -20.74 29.12 32.76
C ALA A 54 -21.65 29.44 31.56
N HIS A 55 -22.70 28.63 31.30
CA HIS A 55 -23.66 28.80 30.20
C HIS A 55 -22.95 28.96 28.85
N CYS A 56 -22.02 28.05 28.58
CA CYS A 56 -21.10 28.16 27.44
C CYS A 56 -21.68 27.65 26.10
N THR A 57 -22.84 26.99 26.10
CA THR A 57 -23.56 26.38 24.94
C THR A 57 -24.11 27.43 23.93
N GLY A 58 -23.30 28.45 23.64
CA GLY A 58 -23.67 29.63 22.85
C GLY A 58 -22.82 30.87 23.15
N ASN A 59 -21.75 30.74 23.96
CA ASN A 59 -20.88 31.86 24.34
C ASN A 59 -19.40 31.44 24.35
N SER A 60 -18.57 32.07 23.52
CA SER A 60 -17.16 31.72 23.31
C SER A 60 -16.18 32.54 24.16
N ASN A 61 -16.55 32.90 25.39
CA ASN A 61 -15.68 33.70 26.25
C ASN A 61 -14.41 32.93 26.68
N ALA A 62 -13.40 33.66 27.16
CA ALA A 62 -12.10 33.08 27.54
C ALA A 62 -12.19 32.00 28.64
N ALA A 63 -13.20 32.05 29.50
CA ALA A 63 -13.42 31.03 30.52
C ALA A 63 -13.95 29.72 29.90
N CYS A 64 -14.84 29.82 28.91
CA CYS A 64 -15.35 28.67 28.15
C CYS A 64 -14.22 28.00 27.34
N GLN A 65 -13.34 28.76 26.69
CA GLN A 65 -12.18 28.22 25.98
C GLN A 65 -11.18 27.52 26.92
N ALA A 66 -10.97 28.06 28.12
CA ALA A 66 -10.13 27.42 29.13
C ALA A 66 -10.73 26.10 29.64
N LEU A 67 -12.05 26.05 29.85
CA LEU A 67 -12.78 24.84 30.24
C LEU A 67 -12.74 23.77 29.14
N ARG A 68 -12.92 24.13 27.86
CA ARG A 68 -12.76 23.22 26.72
C ARG A 68 -11.34 22.65 26.65
N THR A 69 -10.33 23.50 26.80
CA THR A 69 -8.92 23.06 26.83
C THR A 69 -8.64 22.07 27.96
N GLN A 70 -9.17 22.34 29.17
CA GLN A 70 -9.01 21.45 30.31
C GLN A 70 -9.77 20.13 30.14
N TYR A 71 -10.97 20.18 29.57
CA TYR A 71 -11.75 18.98 29.27
C TYR A 71 -11.09 18.11 28.21
N GLN A 72 -10.53 18.72 27.17
CA GLN A 72 -9.72 18.04 26.16
C GLN A 72 -8.48 17.37 26.76
N GLN A 73 -7.77 18.04 27.68
CA GLN A 73 -6.64 17.43 28.36
C GLN A 73 -7.02 16.23 29.24
N GLN A 74 -8.22 16.23 29.82
CA GLN A 74 -8.68 15.17 30.72
C GLN A 74 -9.33 14.00 30.00
N THR A 75 -9.94 14.24 28.84
CA THR A 75 -10.78 13.26 28.17
C THR A 75 -10.34 12.95 26.75
N GLY A 76 -9.56 13.81 26.12
CA GLY A 76 -9.29 13.79 24.67
C GLY A 76 -10.34 14.53 23.83
N HIS A 77 -11.41 15.07 24.44
CA HIS A 77 -12.56 15.66 23.72
C HIS A 77 -12.66 17.17 23.94
N ALA A 78 -12.97 17.93 22.90
CA ALA A 78 -13.11 19.39 22.98
C ALA A 78 -14.57 19.85 23.17
N ALA A 79 -15.56 19.09 22.68
CA ALA A 79 -16.98 19.36 22.89
C ALA A 79 -17.51 18.72 24.18
N PHE A 80 -18.40 19.44 24.87
CA PHE A 80 -19.12 18.90 26.01
C PHE A 80 -20.43 18.23 25.56
N PRO A 81 -20.94 17.22 26.30
CA PRO A 81 -22.22 16.57 25.98
C PRO A 81 -23.43 17.50 25.82
N CYS A 82 -23.38 18.70 26.40
CA CYS A 82 -24.44 19.71 26.32
C CYS A 82 -24.30 20.68 25.13
N ASP A 83 -23.15 20.66 24.44
CA ASP A 83 -23.02 21.32 23.13
C ASP A 83 -23.78 20.48 22.07
N CYS A 84 -23.87 19.15 22.29
CA CYS A 84 -24.48 18.22 21.35
C CYS A 84 -26.02 18.22 21.36
N GLY A 85 -26.63 18.29 20.18
CA GLY A 85 -28.05 18.04 19.94
C GLY A 85 -28.82 19.22 19.34
N ASP A 86 -28.16 20.32 18.98
CA ASP A 86 -28.81 21.59 18.64
C ASP A 86 -28.97 21.83 17.12
N GLY A 87 -28.25 21.03 16.33
CA GLY A 87 -28.23 21.04 14.88
C GLY A 87 -27.20 21.97 14.24
N VAL A 88 -26.22 22.47 14.99
CA VAL A 88 -25.14 23.34 14.51
C VAL A 88 -23.80 22.75 14.93
N VAL A 89 -22.89 22.49 13.98
CA VAL A 89 -21.53 22.02 14.31
C VAL A 89 -20.70 23.18 14.86
N GLU A 90 -20.29 23.07 16.11
CA GLU A 90 -19.51 24.07 16.84
C GLU A 90 -18.05 23.67 17.06
N ASP A 91 -17.21 24.61 17.51
CA ASP A 91 -15.78 24.36 17.78
C ASP A 91 -15.58 23.20 18.80
N GLY A 92 -15.16 22.03 18.32
CA GLY A 92 -14.92 20.84 19.14
C GLY A 92 -15.88 19.67 18.89
N GLU A 93 -16.91 19.89 18.07
CA GLU A 93 -17.83 18.85 17.59
C GLU A 93 -17.38 18.30 16.23
N GLY A 94 -17.58 17.00 16.01
CA GLY A 94 -17.37 16.36 14.70
C GLY A 94 -18.62 16.32 13.81
N CYS A 95 -19.79 16.50 14.43
CA CYS A 95 -21.14 16.41 13.88
C CYS A 95 -22.14 16.82 14.97
N ASP A 96 -23.39 17.10 14.62
CA ASP A 96 -24.43 17.50 15.56
C ASP A 96 -25.88 17.20 15.07
N PRO A 97 -26.53 16.12 15.53
CA PRO A 97 -27.92 15.78 15.18
C PRO A 97 -28.93 16.71 15.87
N PRO A 98 -29.98 17.22 15.19
CA PRO A 98 -30.51 16.75 13.90
C PRO A 98 -29.91 17.43 12.67
N GLY A 99 -29.01 18.42 12.84
CA GLY A 99 -28.44 19.21 11.74
C GLY A 99 -27.41 18.47 10.90
N SER A 100 -26.64 17.57 11.52
CA SER A 100 -25.68 16.66 10.89
C SER A 100 -25.61 15.33 11.65
N ALA A 101 -26.42 14.35 11.21
CA ALA A 101 -26.41 12.99 11.78
C ALA A 101 -25.16 12.17 11.42
N SER A 102 -24.27 12.75 10.63
CA SER A 102 -23.09 12.11 10.05
C SER A 102 -21.88 13.04 10.15
N CYS A 103 -20.71 12.47 10.44
CA CYS A 103 -19.44 13.18 10.53
C CYS A 103 -19.09 13.97 9.26
N GLY A 104 -18.33 15.07 9.39
CA GLY A 104 -18.02 15.98 8.26
C GLY A 104 -17.41 15.33 7.00
N ASN A 105 -16.83 14.13 7.15
CA ASN A 105 -16.31 13.29 6.08
C ASN A 105 -17.21 12.07 5.80
N ALA A 106 -18.55 12.20 5.77
CA ALA A 106 -19.49 11.05 5.71
C ALA A 106 -20.64 11.22 4.71
N SER A 107 -20.38 11.65 3.47
CA SER A 107 -21.37 11.71 2.39
C SER A 107 -22.01 10.34 2.05
N ASN A 108 -21.50 9.23 2.60
CA ASN A 108 -22.08 7.88 2.49
C ASN A 108 -22.97 7.48 3.69
N GLY A 109 -23.09 8.32 4.73
CA GLY A 109 -23.95 8.08 5.89
C GLY A 109 -23.51 6.94 6.82
N LEU A 110 -22.27 6.45 6.69
CA LEU A 110 -21.76 5.30 7.47
C LEU A 110 -21.01 5.70 8.75
N GLN A 111 -20.80 6.99 8.98
CA GLN A 111 -20.14 7.51 10.17
C GLN A 111 -21.20 8.21 11.02
N PHE A 112 -21.82 7.47 11.93
CA PHE A 112 -22.87 8.02 12.79
C PHE A 112 -22.26 8.89 13.86
N CYS A 113 -22.84 10.08 13.99
CA CYS A 113 -22.57 10.93 15.12
C CYS A 113 -23.00 10.22 16.40
N ASP A 114 -22.07 10.01 17.34
CA ASP A 114 -22.46 9.47 18.64
C ASP A 114 -23.30 10.51 19.41
N ASN A 115 -23.88 10.09 20.54
CA ASN A 115 -24.69 10.97 21.38
C ASN A 115 -23.89 12.04 22.14
N ARG A 116 -22.60 12.21 21.81
CA ARG A 116 -21.69 13.24 22.31
C ARG A 116 -21.11 14.10 21.18
N CYS A 117 -21.70 14.00 19.98
CA CYS A 117 -21.30 14.78 18.83
C CYS A 117 -19.87 14.48 18.36
N GLN A 118 -19.46 13.21 18.53
CA GLN A 118 -18.12 12.70 18.22
C GLN A 118 -18.09 11.79 17.00
N CYS A 119 -16.90 11.73 16.41
CA CYS A 119 -16.56 10.88 15.28
C CYS A 119 -15.32 10.06 15.65
N ASP A 120 -15.49 8.75 15.81
CA ASP A 120 -14.38 7.85 16.14
C ASP A 120 -13.35 7.79 15.02
N CYS A 121 -12.09 7.59 15.40
CA CYS A 121 -11.00 7.34 14.47
C CYS A 121 -11.14 5.97 13.79
N PRO A 122 -10.62 5.80 12.57
CA PRO A 122 -10.60 4.50 11.91
C PRO A 122 -9.88 3.46 12.77
N SER A 123 -10.40 2.23 12.74
CA SER A 123 -9.79 1.05 13.34
C SER A 123 -8.90 0.32 12.33
N HIS A 124 -9.16 0.50 11.03
CA HIS A 124 -8.38 -0.09 9.94
C HIS A 124 -8.31 0.85 8.73
N ILE A 125 -7.26 0.67 7.92
CA ILE A 125 -7.15 1.27 6.59
C ILE A 125 -6.87 0.14 5.60
N GLU A 126 -7.67 0.08 4.53
CA GLU A 126 -7.44 -0.76 3.37
C GLU A 126 -6.75 0.08 2.29
N PHE A 127 -5.73 -0.45 1.63
CA PHE A 127 -5.15 0.16 0.45
C PHE A 127 -5.20 -0.83 -0.71
N GLU A 128 -5.77 -0.40 -1.84
CA GLU A 128 -5.85 -1.16 -3.08
C GLU A 128 -5.08 -0.45 -4.19
N GLY A 129 -4.04 -1.10 -4.72
CA GLY A 129 -3.27 -0.57 -5.83
C GLY A 129 -4.10 -0.46 -7.11
N THR A 130 -4.03 0.69 -7.77
CA THR A 130 -4.68 0.93 -9.06
C THR A 130 -3.65 0.72 -10.18
N PRO A 131 -3.86 -0.23 -11.11
CA PRO A 131 -2.85 -0.56 -12.10
C PRO A 131 -2.67 0.50 -13.19
N GLY A 132 -3.63 1.42 -13.32
CA GLY A 132 -3.59 2.54 -14.27
C GLY A 132 -3.33 2.10 -15.73
N SER A 133 -3.07 3.08 -16.60
CA SER A 133 -2.49 2.85 -17.93
C SER A 133 -1.02 3.26 -18.01
N LEU A 134 -0.52 3.90 -16.96
CA LEU A 134 0.87 4.34 -16.84
C LEU A 134 1.68 3.24 -16.14
N GLY A 135 2.91 3.05 -16.60
CA GLY A 135 3.86 2.20 -15.90
C GLY A 135 4.20 2.82 -14.55
N VAL A 136 4.16 2.00 -13.49
CA VAL A 136 4.36 2.46 -12.10
C VAL A 136 5.61 1.85 -11.47
N LEU A 137 6.13 0.77 -12.06
CA LEU A 137 7.25 0.00 -11.54
C LEU A 137 8.44 0.03 -12.50
N ASP A 138 9.57 0.47 -11.99
CA ASP A 138 10.86 0.38 -12.67
C ASP A 138 11.77 -0.60 -11.96
N SER A 139 12.30 -1.55 -12.72
CA SER A 139 13.16 -2.60 -12.20
C SER A 139 14.53 -2.60 -12.89
N GLY A 140 15.56 -2.38 -12.09
CA GLY A 140 16.96 -2.43 -12.49
C GLY A 140 17.41 -1.25 -13.37
N TRP A 141 18.70 -1.23 -13.69
CA TRP A 141 19.35 -0.04 -14.25
C TRP A 141 19.36 0.03 -15.78
N THR A 142 18.96 -1.03 -16.49
CA THR A 142 19.09 -1.04 -17.97
C THR A 142 18.07 -0.15 -18.66
N GLY A 143 16.89 0.05 -18.06
CA GLY A 143 15.74 0.71 -18.68
C GLY A 143 14.75 -0.22 -19.40
N GLN A 144 15.09 -1.49 -19.64
CA GLN A 144 14.18 -2.37 -20.40
C GLN A 144 12.96 -2.81 -19.59
N ALA A 145 13.11 -2.94 -18.27
CA ALA A 145 12.04 -3.33 -17.34
C ALA A 145 11.51 -2.12 -16.56
N HIS A 146 11.53 -0.94 -17.18
CA HIS A 146 10.93 0.28 -16.68
C HIS A 146 9.50 0.44 -17.21
N ASN A 147 8.70 1.23 -16.50
CA ASN A 147 7.31 1.50 -16.80
C ASN A 147 6.46 0.22 -16.90
N ALA A 148 6.74 -0.76 -16.04
CA ALA A 148 5.86 -1.92 -15.91
C ALA A 148 4.57 -1.53 -15.18
N THR A 149 3.44 -2.07 -15.63
CA THR A 149 2.16 -1.95 -14.92
C THR A 149 2.06 -3.00 -13.82
N VAL A 150 1.16 -2.78 -12.86
CA VAL A 150 0.79 -3.78 -11.85
C VAL A 150 -0.56 -4.42 -12.19
N VAL A 151 -1.05 -5.31 -11.34
CA VAL A 151 -2.39 -5.91 -11.43
C VAL A 151 -3.40 -5.14 -10.58
N ASP A 152 -4.68 -5.14 -10.97
CA ASP A 152 -5.76 -4.62 -10.12
C ASP A 152 -6.03 -5.51 -8.89
N HIS A 153 -6.91 -5.03 -8.00
CA HIS A 153 -7.35 -5.71 -6.77
C HIS A 153 -6.21 -6.13 -5.84
N GLY A 154 -5.04 -5.50 -5.99
CA GLY A 154 -3.90 -5.62 -5.09
C GLY A 154 -4.18 -4.92 -3.77
N LYS A 155 -4.87 -5.60 -2.84
CA LYS A 155 -5.33 -5.03 -1.57
C LYS A 155 -4.57 -5.54 -0.35
N LEU A 156 -4.19 -4.62 0.54
CA LEU A 156 -3.67 -4.90 1.88
C LEU A 156 -4.41 -4.07 2.93
N THR A 157 -4.77 -4.71 4.05
CA THR A 157 -5.39 -4.02 5.19
C THR A 157 -4.43 -3.98 6.38
N VAL A 158 -4.40 -2.82 7.05
CA VAL A 158 -3.66 -2.59 8.30
C VAL A 158 -4.59 -2.07 9.38
N SER A 159 -4.30 -2.40 10.63
CA SER A 159 -4.98 -1.81 11.79
C SER A 159 -4.40 -0.44 12.10
N VAL A 160 -5.27 0.45 12.55
CA VAL A 160 -4.96 1.80 13.02
C VAL A 160 -5.06 1.81 14.54
N THR A 161 -4.03 2.31 15.21
CA THR A 161 -3.98 2.38 16.66
C THR A 161 -3.29 3.67 17.11
N SER A 162 -3.46 4.03 18.39
CA SER A 162 -2.67 5.08 19.04
C SER A 162 -2.66 6.41 18.28
N CYS A 163 -3.83 6.83 17.78
CA CYS A 163 -4.00 8.16 17.18
C CYS A 163 -3.67 9.27 18.16
N ALA A 164 -3.16 10.40 17.65
CA ALA A 164 -2.86 11.58 18.44
C ALA A 164 -4.08 12.06 19.25
N ASN A 165 -5.27 11.95 18.67
CA ASN A 165 -6.55 12.14 19.35
C ASN A 165 -7.40 10.86 19.25
N SER A 166 -8.19 10.58 20.29
CA SER A 166 -9.11 9.43 20.32
C SER A 166 -10.36 9.62 19.46
N VAL A 167 -10.60 10.84 18.99
CA VAL A 167 -11.75 11.29 18.20
C VAL A 167 -11.27 12.26 17.11
N GLN A 168 -12.08 12.47 16.07
CA GLN A 168 -11.72 13.41 15.01
C GLN A 168 -11.54 14.85 15.53
N PRO A 169 -10.55 15.60 14.99
CA PRO A 169 -9.55 15.17 14.03
C PRO A 169 -8.48 14.27 14.68
N CYS A 170 -8.35 13.03 14.19
CA CYS A 170 -7.52 12.00 14.83
C CYS A 170 -6.01 12.30 14.78
N GLY A 171 -5.59 13.07 13.77
CA GLY A 171 -4.18 13.35 13.49
C GLY A 171 -3.40 12.10 13.10
N ALA A 172 -2.11 12.09 13.42
CA ALA A 172 -1.22 10.96 13.17
C ALA A 172 -1.57 9.75 14.05
N CYS A 173 -1.74 8.60 13.43
CA CYS A 173 -1.98 7.29 14.05
C CYS A 173 -0.88 6.30 13.67
N ASN A 174 -0.68 5.28 14.50
CA ASN A 174 0.21 4.16 14.21
C ASN A 174 -0.51 3.11 13.36
N LEU A 175 0.22 2.53 12.42
CA LEU A 175 -0.22 1.44 11.57
C LEU A 175 0.46 0.13 11.99
N THR A 176 -0.33 -0.94 12.08
CA THR A 176 0.18 -2.30 12.36
C THR A 176 -0.55 -3.33 11.51
N GLY A 177 0.14 -4.32 10.99
CA GLY A 177 -0.49 -5.39 10.21
C GLY A 177 0.52 -6.38 9.65
N PRO A 178 0.23 -7.02 8.51
CA PRO A 178 -1.06 -6.96 7.82
C PRO A 178 -2.16 -7.72 8.59
N VAL A 179 -3.42 -7.39 8.33
CA VAL A 179 -4.60 -8.13 8.82
C VAL A 179 -5.42 -8.66 7.63
N PRO A 180 -6.35 -9.62 7.84
CA PRO A 180 -7.22 -10.08 6.76
C PRO A 180 -8.03 -8.92 6.18
N ASN A 181 -8.20 -8.90 4.86
CA ASN A 181 -9.05 -7.91 4.18
C ASN A 181 -10.51 -8.06 4.66
N ALA A 182 -11.21 -6.93 4.86
CA ALA A 182 -12.50 -6.95 5.56
C ALA A 182 -13.61 -7.63 4.74
N GLN A 183 -13.58 -7.49 3.40
CA GLN A 183 -14.52 -8.14 2.49
C GLN A 183 -13.86 -9.28 1.69
N ALA A 184 -12.93 -10.00 2.32
CA ALA A 184 -12.30 -11.17 1.72
C ALA A 184 -13.36 -12.15 1.19
N ASP A 185 -13.26 -12.53 -0.09
CA ASP A 185 -14.23 -13.38 -0.81
C ASP A 185 -15.62 -12.73 -1.03
N HIS A 186 -15.73 -11.41 -0.84
CA HIS A 186 -16.93 -10.60 -1.09
C HIS A 186 -16.58 -9.34 -1.89
N GLY A 187 -15.66 -9.46 -2.85
CA GLY A 187 -15.13 -8.38 -3.68
C GLY A 187 -13.66 -8.08 -3.40
N ASP A 188 -13.15 -8.41 -2.21
CA ASP A 188 -11.73 -8.29 -1.91
C ASP A 188 -10.99 -9.60 -2.04
N ILE A 189 -9.76 -9.52 -2.54
CA ILE A 189 -8.84 -10.65 -2.48
C ILE A 189 -8.72 -11.15 -1.04
N ASN A 190 -8.96 -12.44 -0.84
CA ASN A 190 -8.58 -13.07 0.42
C ASN A 190 -7.04 -13.15 0.43
N ASN A 191 -6.40 -12.28 1.19
CA ASN A 191 -4.96 -12.04 1.10
C ASN A 191 -4.10 -13.03 1.91
N ARG A 192 -4.70 -14.05 2.55
CA ARG A 192 -3.98 -14.99 3.42
C ARG A 192 -3.99 -16.42 2.89
N ARG A 193 -2.81 -16.96 2.58
CA ARG A 193 -2.62 -18.23 1.86
C ARG A 193 -1.46 -19.06 2.40
N CYS A 194 -1.53 -20.37 2.16
CA CYS A 194 -0.42 -21.27 2.43
C CYS A 194 0.70 -21.13 1.40
N THR A 195 1.94 -21.00 1.85
CA THR A 195 3.10 -20.84 0.96
C THR A 195 3.44 -22.07 0.13
N GLY A 196 3.06 -23.28 0.57
CA GLY A 196 3.26 -24.51 -0.20
C GLY A 196 2.28 -24.66 -1.37
N ASN A 197 1.07 -24.11 -1.26
CA ASN A 197 0.11 -24.01 -2.35
C ASN A 197 -0.88 -22.86 -2.04
N THR A 198 -0.76 -21.77 -2.80
CA THR A 198 -1.55 -20.55 -2.59
C THR A 198 -3.03 -20.70 -2.92
N ARG A 199 -3.46 -21.87 -3.45
CA ARG A 199 -4.87 -22.25 -3.55
C ARG A 199 -5.48 -22.54 -2.18
N THR A 200 -4.68 -22.85 -1.17
CA THR A 200 -5.21 -23.10 0.18
C THR A 200 -5.26 -21.80 0.96
N LYS A 201 -6.48 -21.34 1.28
CA LYS A 201 -6.74 -20.22 2.21
C LYS A 201 -6.44 -20.68 3.63
N CYS A 202 -5.99 -19.77 4.48
CA CYS A 202 -5.58 -20.13 5.83
C CYS A 202 -5.80 -18.99 6.84
N SER A 203 -5.87 -19.38 8.11
CA SER A 203 -5.95 -18.52 9.29
C SER A 203 -4.81 -18.78 10.26
N THR A 204 -4.19 -19.96 10.19
CA THR A 204 -3.03 -20.36 10.99
C THR A 204 -2.15 -21.33 10.21
N ASN A 205 -0.94 -21.59 10.70
CA ASN A 205 -0.04 -22.58 10.09
C ASN A 205 -0.61 -24.01 10.09
N THR A 206 -1.56 -24.32 10.97
CA THR A 206 -2.21 -25.64 11.02
C THR A 206 -2.98 -25.95 9.73
N ASP A 207 -3.58 -24.92 9.12
CA ASP A 207 -4.34 -25.04 7.88
C ASP A 207 -3.44 -25.44 6.69
N CYS A 208 -2.13 -25.22 6.82
CA CYS A 208 -1.13 -25.51 5.80
C CYS A 208 -0.46 -26.87 5.96
N SER A 209 -0.94 -27.73 6.88
CA SER A 209 -0.38 -29.07 7.10
C SER A 209 -0.40 -29.97 5.86
N VAL A 210 -1.47 -29.89 5.05
CA VAL A 210 -1.60 -30.65 3.79
C VAL A 210 -1.02 -29.89 2.61
N ALA A 211 -1.23 -28.57 2.55
CA ALA A 211 -0.74 -27.72 1.46
C ALA A 211 0.79 -27.53 1.49
N GLY A 212 1.40 -27.73 2.66
CA GLY A 212 2.79 -27.41 2.92
C GLY A 212 3.02 -25.93 3.25
N GLY A 213 4.14 -25.65 3.90
CA GLY A 213 4.58 -24.30 4.24
C GLY A 213 3.84 -23.68 5.44
N THR A 214 3.82 -22.35 5.47
CA THR A 214 3.24 -21.50 6.50
C THR A 214 2.09 -20.66 5.94
N CYS A 215 1.27 -20.13 6.83
CA CYS A 215 0.13 -19.28 6.50
C CYS A 215 0.55 -17.81 6.48
N GLU A 216 0.65 -17.23 5.29
CA GLU A 216 1.26 -15.93 5.05
C GLU A 216 0.31 -14.98 4.31
N TYR A 217 0.59 -13.69 4.43
CA TYR A 217 -0.13 -12.64 3.69
C TYR A 217 0.52 -12.37 2.34
N TYR A 218 -0.30 -12.03 1.35
CA TYR A 218 0.11 -11.71 0.00
C TYR A 218 -0.42 -10.34 -0.42
N PHE A 219 0.42 -9.55 -1.07
CA PHE A 219 0.02 -8.27 -1.65
C PHE A 219 -0.40 -8.50 -3.11
N GLY A 220 -1.72 -8.58 -3.33
CA GLY A 220 -2.32 -8.87 -4.62
C GLY A 220 -2.09 -10.29 -5.13
N THR A 221 -2.48 -10.50 -6.39
CA THR A 221 -2.28 -11.75 -7.12
C THR A 221 -0.90 -11.78 -7.80
N LEU A 222 -0.68 -12.78 -8.66
CA LEU A 222 0.53 -12.94 -9.43
C LEU A 222 0.73 -11.77 -10.41
N LEU A 223 1.89 -11.13 -10.36
CA LEU A 223 2.27 -10.00 -11.21
C LEU A 223 3.01 -10.50 -12.46
N PRO A 224 2.39 -10.41 -13.66
CA PRO A 224 3.06 -10.75 -14.92
C PRO A 224 3.96 -9.61 -15.38
N LEU A 225 5.24 -9.89 -15.64
CA LEU A 225 6.21 -8.94 -16.18
C LEU A 225 6.84 -9.51 -17.45
N SER A 226 7.00 -8.68 -18.48
CA SER A 226 7.62 -9.09 -19.75
C SER A 226 8.39 -7.90 -20.33
N ALA A 227 9.67 -8.10 -20.62
CA ALA A 227 10.57 -7.08 -21.16
C ALA A 227 11.75 -7.73 -21.89
N GLY A 228 12.26 -7.11 -22.94
CA GLY A 228 13.49 -7.58 -23.63
C GLY A 228 13.43 -9.05 -24.09
N GLY A 229 12.24 -9.57 -24.41
CA GLY A 229 12.01 -10.98 -24.77
C GLY A 229 12.05 -11.97 -23.60
N VAL A 230 12.12 -11.50 -22.36
CA VAL A 230 12.12 -12.31 -21.14
C VAL A 230 10.85 -12.03 -20.34
N SER A 231 10.17 -13.09 -19.92
CA SER A 231 8.99 -12.98 -19.06
C SER A 231 9.22 -13.61 -17.70
N THR A 232 8.63 -12.98 -16.69
CA THR A 232 8.63 -13.46 -15.32
C THR A 232 7.25 -13.32 -14.69
N CYS A 233 6.95 -14.22 -13.78
CA CYS A 233 5.79 -14.13 -12.91
C CYS A 233 6.27 -13.85 -11.49
N VAL A 234 5.71 -12.85 -10.82
CA VAL A 234 6.13 -12.45 -9.47
C VAL A 234 4.99 -12.65 -8.50
N SER A 235 5.27 -13.31 -7.38
CA SER A 235 4.36 -13.40 -6.24
C SER A 235 4.94 -12.61 -5.07
N ASN A 236 4.16 -11.69 -4.51
CA ASN A 236 4.59 -10.82 -3.42
C ASN A 236 3.99 -11.30 -2.09
N GLN A 237 4.80 -12.04 -1.33
CA GLN A 237 4.47 -12.48 0.02
C GLN A 237 4.94 -11.40 1.01
N VAL A 238 4.11 -10.99 1.96
CA VAL A 238 4.53 -10.10 3.05
C VAL A 238 5.42 -10.88 4.02
N ASN A 239 6.51 -10.25 4.45
CA ASN A 239 7.53 -10.84 5.30
C ASN A 239 7.54 -10.17 6.68
N GLY A 240 6.77 -10.73 7.61
CA GLY A 240 6.67 -10.20 8.96
C GLY A 240 5.62 -9.10 9.09
N ALA A 241 5.86 -8.17 10.02
CA ALA A 241 4.90 -7.12 10.36
C ALA A 241 5.00 -5.92 9.41
N VAL A 242 3.85 -5.40 9.01
CA VAL A 242 3.73 -4.06 8.43
C VAL A 242 3.59 -3.07 9.56
N THR A 243 4.38 -2.01 9.52
CA THR A 243 4.37 -0.93 10.53
C THR A 243 4.38 0.43 9.84
N GLY A 244 4.01 1.49 10.56
CA GLY A 244 4.09 2.83 9.99
C GLY A 244 3.25 3.84 10.74
N THR A 245 3.04 4.98 10.10
CA THR A 245 2.16 6.05 10.57
C THR A 245 1.30 6.57 9.44
N ALA A 246 0.06 6.96 9.74
CA ALA A 246 -0.78 7.74 8.84
C ALA A 246 -1.47 8.87 9.59
N ASP A 247 -1.42 10.07 9.04
CA ASP A 247 -2.31 11.17 9.40
C ASP A 247 -3.60 11.01 8.60
N VAL A 248 -4.66 10.58 9.29
CA VAL A 248 -5.95 10.28 8.67
C VAL A 248 -6.76 11.53 8.32
N ALA A 249 -6.29 12.72 8.72
CA ALA A 249 -6.88 13.98 8.29
C ALA A 249 -6.22 14.49 7.00
N SER A 250 -4.90 14.38 6.89
CA SER A 250 -4.17 14.90 5.72
C SER A 250 -3.89 13.87 4.62
N GLY A 251 -4.06 12.58 4.89
CA GLY A 251 -3.66 11.49 3.98
C GLY A 251 -2.14 11.28 3.91
N ALA A 252 -1.37 11.91 4.80
CA ALA A 252 0.08 11.72 4.86
C ALA A 252 0.39 10.38 5.53
N SER A 253 1.22 9.54 4.91
CA SER A 253 1.58 8.24 5.46
C SER A 253 3.00 7.84 5.10
N ALA A 254 3.54 6.99 5.96
CA ALA A 254 4.80 6.29 5.74
C ALA A 254 4.68 4.90 6.36
N THR A 255 5.00 3.86 5.59
CA THR A 255 4.93 2.47 6.05
C THR A 255 6.21 1.71 5.74
N VAL A 256 6.50 0.72 6.56
CA VAL A 256 7.54 -0.28 6.33
C VAL A 256 6.83 -1.59 5.96
N VAL A 257 7.10 -2.05 4.74
CA VAL A 257 6.51 -3.28 4.17
C VAL A 257 7.63 -4.12 3.60
N GLU A 258 8.03 -5.16 4.32
CA GLU A 258 9.02 -6.12 3.82
C GLU A 258 8.31 -7.22 3.04
N LEU A 259 8.81 -7.54 1.85
CA LEU A 259 8.27 -8.60 0.99
C LEU A 259 9.32 -9.68 0.73
N VAL A 260 8.83 -10.91 0.53
CA VAL A 260 9.55 -11.95 -0.22
C VAL A 260 8.90 -12.03 -1.61
N SER A 261 9.53 -11.40 -2.59
CA SER A 261 9.12 -11.47 -4.00
C SER A 261 9.69 -12.74 -4.63
N ARG A 262 8.82 -13.72 -4.89
CA ARG A 262 9.18 -14.98 -5.55
C ARG A 262 9.03 -14.80 -7.05
N ILE A 263 10.13 -15.01 -7.77
CA ILE A 263 10.20 -14.77 -9.21
C ILE A 263 10.29 -16.12 -9.92
N TYR A 264 9.41 -16.32 -10.88
CA TYR A 264 9.33 -17.52 -11.72
C TYR A 264 9.59 -17.13 -13.17
N THR A 265 10.23 -17.99 -13.95
CA THR A 265 10.29 -17.82 -15.41
C THR A 265 8.90 -18.01 -16.02
N GLY A 266 8.48 -17.07 -16.85
CA GLY A 266 7.22 -17.19 -17.58
C GLY A 266 7.27 -18.23 -18.70
N ALA A 267 6.11 -18.78 -19.06
CA ALA A 267 6.02 -19.80 -20.10
C ALA A 267 6.27 -19.21 -21.50
N THR A 268 5.70 -18.03 -21.77
CA THR A 268 5.98 -17.23 -22.97
C THR A 268 6.01 -15.75 -22.61
N VAL A 269 6.44 -14.90 -23.54
CA VAL A 269 6.42 -13.43 -23.37
C VAL A 269 5.00 -12.86 -23.22
N ALA A 270 3.99 -13.55 -23.75
CA ALA A 270 2.58 -13.16 -23.68
C ALA A 270 1.83 -13.81 -22.51
N THR A 271 2.40 -14.87 -21.92
CA THR A 271 1.84 -15.59 -20.76
C THR A 271 2.88 -15.71 -19.66
N PRO A 272 3.27 -14.59 -19.00
CA PRO A 272 4.26 -14.64 -17.94
C PRO A 272 3.77 -15.43 -16.73
N CYS A 273 2.51 -15.24 -16.34
CA CYS A 273 1.87 -15.93 -15.22
C CYS A 273 0.79 -16.91 -15.68
N PRO A 274 0.51 -17.97 -14.89
CA PRO A 274 -0.72 -18.73 -15.03
C PRO A 274 -1.96 -17.86 -14.82
N LYS A 275 -2.99 -18.10 -15.64
CA LYS A 275 -4.23 -17.34 -15.63
C LYS A 275 -5.38 -18.14 -15.05
N CYS A 276 -6.35 -17.42 -14.49
CA CYS A 276 -7.66 -17.97 -14.16
C CYS A 276 -8.67 -17.58 -15.25
N VAL A 277 -9.12 -18.56 -16.03
CA VAL A 277 -9.93 -18.32 -17.23
C VAL A 277 -11.38 -18.70 -16.99
N GLY A 278 -12.29 -17.83 -17.42
CA GLY A 278 -13.74 -18.11 -17.42
C GLY A 278 -14.45 -17.83 -16.09
N ASP A 279 -13.77 -17.20 -15.14
CA ASP A 279 -14.42 -16.71 -13.93
C ASP A 279 -15.11 -15.37 -14.19
N ALA A 280 -16.37 -15.26 -13.77
CA ALA A 280 -17.22 -14.11 -14.11
C ALA A 280 -17.19 -13.01 -13.04
N THR A 281 -16.86 -13.34 -11.80
CA THR A 281 -16.94 -12.41 -10.67
C THR A 281 -15.70 -12.58 -9.80
N PRO A 282 -14.67 -11.74 -10.00
CA PRO A 282 -13.44 -11.80 -9.21
C PRO A 282 -13.71 -11.69 -7.71
N ASN A 283 -12.97 -12.46 -6.92
CA ASN A 283 -12.93 -12.38 -5.46
C ASN A 283 -14.29 -12.56 -4.78
N ASP A 284 -15.18 -13.38 -5.34
CA ASP A 284 -16.48 -13.73 -4.75
C ASP A 284 -16.45 -15.03 -3.91
N GLY A 285 -15.25 -15.62 -3.76
CA GLY A 285 -15.04 -16.86 -3.04
C GLY A 285 -15.44 -18.12 -3.82
N VAL A 286 -16.06 -17.96 -4.99
CA VAL A 286 -16.48 -19.05 -5.87
C VAL A 286 -15.41 -19.26 -6.93
N ARG A 287 -14.93 -20.49 -7.03
CA ARG A 287 -13.98 -20.87 -8.08
C ARG A 287 -14.69 -21.10 -9.41
N GLY A 288 -15.19 -20.04 -10.02
CA GLY A 288 -15.95 -20.07 -11.28
C GLY A 288 -15.09 -20.32 -12.52
N GLY A 289 -13.79 -19.97 -12.47
CA GLY A 289 -12.85 -20.14 -13.56
C GLY A 289 -12.09 -21.46 -13.52
N THR A 290 -11.12 -21.61 -14.44
CA THR A 290 -10.19 -22.74 -14.50
C THR A 290 -8.76 -22.24 -14.74
N CYS A 291 -7.80 -22.78 -13.99
CA CYS A 291 -6.38 -22.47 -14.19
C CYS A 291 -5.91 -22.97 -15.56
N ASP A 292 -5.33 -22.09 -16.38
CA ASP A 292 -4.83 -22.47 -17.70
C ASP A 292 -3.52 -23.26 -17.65
N SER A 293 -2.73 -23.04 -16.60
CA SER A 293 -1.38 -23.57 -16.42
C SER A 293 -1.00 -23.51 -14.92
N GLY A 294 0.29 -23.74 -14.61
CA GLY A 294 0.78 -23.78 -13.25
C GLY A 294 0.52 -25.11 -12.53
N VAL A 295 0.74 -25.14 -11.22
CA VAL A 295 0.61 -26.38 -10.41
C VAL A 295 -0.81 -26.94 -10.44
N ASN A 296 -1.80 -26.05 -10.50
CA ASN A 296 -3.22 -26.40 -10.46
C ASN A 296 -3.89 -26.33 -11.84
N SER A 297 -3.12 -26.49 -12.92
CA SER A 297 -3.64 -26.50 -14.30
C SER A 297 -4.88 -27.40 -14.43
N GLY A 298 -5.94 -26.89 -15.04
CA GLY A 298 -7.21 -27.58 -15.23
C GLY A 298 -8.12 -27.66 -13.98
N GLN A 299 -7.68 -27.19 -12.83
CA GLN A 299 -8.52 -27.09 -11.64
C GLN A 299 -9.24 -25.74 -11.58
N SER A 300 -10.35 -25.68 -10.84
CA SER A 300 -11.17 -24.46 -10.72
C SER A 300 -10.43 -23.30 -10.04
N CYS A 301 -10.73 -22.04 -10.31
CA CYS A 301 -10.09 -20.90 -9.65
C CYS A 301 -11.04 -19.72 -9.52
N ASP A 302 -10.75 -18.85 -8.56
CA ASP A 302 -11.38 -17.53 -8.36
C ASP A 302 -10.37 -16.45 -8.80
N VAL A 303 -10.73 -15.57 -9.72
CA VAL A 303 -9.87 -14.47 -10.21
C VAL A 303 -9.57 -13.53 -9.05
N ASN A 304 -8.29 -13.25 -8.83
CA ASN A 304 -7.88 -12.35 -7.76
C ASN A 304 -7.42 -10.97 -8.22
N GLY A 305 -7.14 -10.83 -9.52
CA GLY A 305 -6.81 -9.57 -10.17
C GLY A 305 -6.39 -9.78 -11.62
N SER A 306 -6.29 -8.71 -12.38
CA SER A 306 -6.02 -8.70 -13.81
C SER A 306 -4.97 -7.65 -14.16
N SER A 307 -4.15 -7.98 -15.14
CA SER A 307 -3.24 -7.02 -15.75
C SER A 307 -4.02 -6.09 -16.70
N PRO A 308 -3.70 -4.79 -16.76
CA PRO A 308 -4.26 -3.88 -17.77
C PRO A 308 -3.82 -4.25 -19.19
N ASN A 309 -2.68 -4.97 -19.34
CA ASN A 309 -2.33 -5.58 -20.61
C ASN A 309 -3.20 -6.81 -20.88
N VAL A 310 -3.99 -6.73 -21.95
CA VAL A 310 -4.97 -7.76 -22.34
C VAL A 310 -4.36 -9.15 -22.53
N PHE A 311 -3.11 -9.25 -23.00
CA PHE A 311 -2.48 -10.56 -23.26
C PHE A 311 -2.12 -11.31 -21.97
N PHE A 312 -1.76 -10.58 -20.92
CA PHE A 312 -1.41 -11.16 -19.62
C PHE A 312 -2.64 -11.61 -18.84
N GLY A 313 -3.78 -10.91 -19.01
CA GLY A 313 -5.09 -11.33 -18.52
C GLY A 313 -5.22 -11.41 -16.99
N ALA A 314 -6.25 -12.15 -16.57
CA ALA A 314 -6.62 -12.36 -15.18
C ALA A 314 -5.77 -13.46 -14.53
N THR A 315 -5.19 -13.18 -13.37
CA THR A 315 -4.40 -14.13 -12.59
C THR A 315 -5.10 -14.46 -11.26
N SER A 316 -4.63 -15.51 -10.61
CA SER A 316 -5.20 -15.97 -9.33
C SER A 316 -4.13 -16.63 -8.46
N LEU A 317 -4.26 -16.46 -7.15
CA LEU A 317 -3.51 -17.22 -6.16
C LEU A 317 -3.93 -18.70 -6.16
N ASP A 318 -5.08 -19.07 -6.73
CA ASP A 318 -5.46 -20.47 -6.94
C ASP A 318 -4.65 -21.17 -8.03
N CYS A 319 -3.95 -20.41 -8.88
CA CYS A 319 -3.15 -20.89 -10.01
C CYS A 319 -1.65 -20.56 -9.83
N PRO A 320 -0.97 -21.06 -8.77
CA PRO A 320 0.44 -20.76 -8.56
C PRO A 320 1.32 -21.30 -9.70
N PRO A 321 2.42 -20.59 -10.04
CA PRO A 321 3.44 -21.10 -10.96
C PRO A 321 4.07 -22.38 -10.44
N THR A 322 4.69 -23.16 -11.33
CA THR A 322 5.39 -24.38 -10.94
C THR A 322 6.67 -24.06 -10.15
N SER A 323 6.94 -24.80 -9.08
CA SER A 323 8.11 -24.54 -8.22
C SER A 323 9.44 -24.69 -8.95
N GLY A 324 9.53 -25.59 -9.95
CA GLY A 324 10.71 -25.77 -10.78
C GLY A 324 11.04 -24.57 -11.69
N ALA A 325 10.09 -23.65 -11.89
CA ALA A 325 10.31 -22.41 -12.64
C ALA A 325 10.81 -21.26 -11.75
N GLN A 326 10.90 -21.46 -10.43
CA GLN A 326 11.33 -20.40 -9.50
C GLN A 326 12.83 -20.13 -9.68
N ILE A 327 13.17 -18.89 -9.98
CA ILE A 327 14.55 -18.42 -10.21
C ILE A 327 15.06 -17.49 -9.11
N ALA A 328 14.18 -17.01 -8.23
CA ALA A 328 14.58 -16.25 -7.04
C ALA A 328 13.48 -16.20 -5.97
N ALA A 329 13.90 -15.93 -4.74
CA ALA A 329 13.07 -15.38 -3.66
C ALA A 329 13.83 -14.17 -3.12
N LEU A 330 13.45 -12.98 -3.57
CA LEU A 330 14.17 -11.75 -3.25
C LEU A 330 13.53 -11.05 -2.06
N PRO A 331 14.31 -10.62 -1.05
CA PRO A 331 13.84 -9.67 -0.06
C PRO A 331 13.68 -8.31 -0.75
N ILE A 332 12.50 -7.72 -0.64
CA ILE A 332 12.19 -6.38 -1.15
C ILE A 332 11.66 -5.55 0.02
N ASP A 333 12.44 -4.53 0.39
CA ASP A 333 11.98 -3.48 1.30
C ASP A 333 11.09 -2.52 0.51
N LEU A 334 9.78 -2.72 0.59
CA LEU A 334 8.77 -1.85 -0.03
C LEU A 334 8.27 -0.79 0.95
N SER A 335 9.16 -0.32 1.84
CA SER A 335 8.89 0.88 2.62
C SER A 335 8.50 2.02 1.69
N ASN A 336 7.36 2.64 1.99
CA ASN A 336 6.73 3.61 1.10
C ASN A 336 6.20 4.81 1.87
N SER A 337 5.93 5.89 1.13
CA SER A 337 5.33 7.10 1.67
C SER A 337 4.43 7.77 0.64
N THR A 338 3.43 8.53 1.10
CA THR A 338 2.70 9.48 0.25
C THR A 338 3.45 10.79 0.01
N GLY A 339 4.65 10.96 0.57
CA GLY A 339 5.59 12.00 0.20
C GLY A 339 6.63 11.54 -0.83
N THR A 340 7.48 12.46 -1.30
CA THR A 340 8.61 12.12 -2.18
C THR A 340 9.68 11.34 -1.42
N VAL A 341 10.08 10.20 -1.98
CA VAL A 341 11.21 9.39 -1.51
C VAL A 341 12.39 9.63 -2.46
N SER A 342 13.57 9.93 -1.92
CA SER A 342 14.77 10.21 -2.70
C SER A 342 15.96 9.38 -2.21
N ARG A 343 16.79 8.93 -3.14
CA ARG A 343 18.06 8.27 -2.85
C ARG A 343 19.16 8.98 -3.61
N THR A 344 20.22 9.37 -2.91
CA THR A 344 21.35 10.13 -3.48
C THR A 344 22.62 9.29 -3.48
N LEU A 345 23.34 9.29 -4.60
CA LEU A 345 24.64 8.65 -4.69
C LEU A 345 25.66 9.38 -3.82
N ALA A 346 26.37 8.63 -2.99
CA ALA A 346 27.43 9.14 -2.13
C ALA A 346 28.75 8.46 -2.45
N THR A 347 29.84 8.95 -1.86
CA THR A 347 31.14 8.27 -1.93
C THR A 347 31.10 6.86 -1.32
N SER A 348 30.21 6.64 -0.34
CA SER A 348 29.92 5.36 0.31
C SER A 348 29.03 4.42 -0.52
N SER A 349 28.40 4.89 -1.60
CA SER A 349 27.69 4.03 -2.55
C SER A 349 28.67 3.09 -3.26
N PRO A 350 28.23 1.88 -3.64
CA PRO A 350 29.08 0.93 -4.37
C PRO A 350 29.53 1.55 -5.70
N SER A 351 30.76 1.24 -6.09
CA SER A 351 31.23 1.58 -7.43
C SER A 351 30.53 0.68 -8.45
N CYS A 352 30.17 1.24 -9.60
CA CYS A 352 29.66 0.44 -10.70
C CYS A 352 30.72 -0.57 -11.17
N ARG A 353 30.27 -1.73 -11.65
CA ARG A 353 31.18 -2.83 -12.03
C ARG A 353 31.31 -2.99 -13.55
N ALA A 354 30.39 -2.44 -14.33
CA ALA A 354 30.42 -2.55 -15.77
C ALA A 354 31.66 -1.84 -16.36
N PRO A 355 32.32 -2.44 -17.38
CA PRO A 355 33.42 -1.79 -18.09
C PRO A 355 33.03 -0.41 -18.60
N GLY A 356 33.91 0.57 -18.44
CA GLY A 356 33.64 1.98 -18.80
C GLY A 356 32.98 2.82 -17.70
N PHE A 357 32.43 2.19 -16.66
CA PHE A 357 31.72 2.87 -15.57
C PHE A 357 32.35 2.69 -14.19
N THR A 358 33.52 2.05 -14.09
CA THR A 358 34.13 1.67 -12.80
C THR A 358 34.55 2.83 -11.91
N THR A 359 34.60 4.05 -12.45
CA THR A 359 34.85 5.29 -11.69
C THR A 359 33.56 5.95 -11.18
N LEU A 360 32.39 5.47 -11.59
CA LEU A 360 31.08 5.99 -11.19
C LEU A 360 30.48 5.20 -10.03
N LYS A 361 29.41 5.74 -9.46
CA LYS A 361 28.64 5.14 -8.37
C LYS A 361 27.33 4.57 -8.87
N CYS A 362 26.90 3.48 -8.24
CA CYS A 362 25.65 2.79 -8.54
C CYS A 362 24.80 2.74 -7.25
N PHE A 363 23.47 2.74 -7.37
CA PHE A 363 22.59 2.77 -6.21
C PHE A 363 22.51 1.45 -5.45
N CYS A 364 22.71 0.34 -6.16
CA CYS A 364 22.44 -0.99 -5.64
C CYS A 364 23.48 -1.98 -6.11
N ASP A 365 23.80 -2.93 -5.24
CA ASP A 365 24.64 -4.08 -5.53
C ASP A 365 24.28 -5.24 -4.57
N THR A 366 25.16 -6.25 -4.46
CA THR A 366 25.04 -7.31 -3.45
C THR A 366 26.23 -7.34 -2.51
N CYS A 367 25.99 -7.77 -1.27
CA CYS A 367 27.05 -7.92 -0.30
C CYS A 367 27.96 -9.12 -0.60
N ASN A 368 29.20 -9.04 -0.12
CA ASN A 368 30.27 -10.03 -0.28
C ASN A 368 30.15 -11.25 0.66
N ASN A 369 28.93 -11.75 0.87
CA ASN A 369 28.65 -12.88 1.76
C ASN A 369 27.81 -13.97 1.04
N SER A 370 27.54 -15.08 1.72
CA SER A 370 26.73 -16.17 1.15
C SER A 370 25.30 -15.79 0.81
N ALA A 371 24.68 -14.92 1.62
CA ALA A 371 23.28 -14.51 1.46
C ALA A 371 23.08 -13.58 0.26
N ALA A 372 24.14 -12.93 -0.24
CA ALA A 372 24.11 -12.12 -1.44
C ALA A 372 23.05 -10.99 -1.39
N GLN A 373 22.67 -10.53 -0.19
CA GLN A 373 21.52 -9.65 -0.07
C GLN A 373 21.77 -8.31 -0.78
N PRO A 374 20.72 -7.70 -1.34
CA PRO A 374 20.81 -6.39 -1.96
C PRO A 374 21.33 -5.36 -0.95
N CYS A 375 22.13 -4.41 -1.42
CA CYS A 375 22.67 -3.34 -0.59
C CYS A 375 22.79 -2.05 -1.41
N ALA A 376 22.70 -0.91 -0.73
CA ALA A 376 22.98 0.41 -1.26
C ALA A 376 24.31 0.98 -0.71
N THR A 377 24.78 0.48 0.42
CA THR A 377 26.05 0.84 1.07
C THR A 377 26.65 -0.35 1.81
N ASN A 378 27.90 -0.22 2.27
CA ASN A 378 28.54 -1.25 3.10
C ASN A 378 27.84 -1.46 4.45
N ALA A 379 27.05 -0.49 4.94
CA ALA A 379 26.33 -0.62 6.21
C ALA A 379 25.17 -1.62 6.13
N ASP A 380 24.67 -1.89 4.92
CA ASP A 380 23.59 -2.86 4.69
C ASP A 380 24.13 -4.31 4.68
N CYS A 381 25.45 -4.47 4.71
CA CYS A 381 26.12 -5.75 4.67
C CYS A 381 26.47 -6.21 6.09
N PRO A 382 26.07 -7.43 6.51
CA PRO A 382 26.59 -8.03 7.72
C PRO A 382 28.06 -8.40 7.49
N ASP A 383 28.82 -8.43 8.57
CA ASP A 383 30.25 -8.76 8.55
C ASP A 383 30.46 -10.17 7.96
N PRO A 384 31.13 -10.31 6.80
CA PRO A 384 31.38 -11.62 6.21
C PRO A 384 32.42 -12.39 7.04
N ALA A 385 32.41 -13.73 6.92
CA ALA A 385 33.48 -14.53 7.51
C ALA A 385 34.82 -14.24 6.79
N GLY A 386 35.78 -13.63 7.50
CA GLY A 386 37.14 -13.41 7.00
C GLY A 386 37.70 -12.01 7.29
N PRO A 387 38.87 -11.66 6.72
CA PRO A 387 39.52 -10.35 6.94
C PRO A 387 38.99 -9.24 6.01
N ILE A 388 38.24 -9.62 4.97
CA ILE A 388 37.67 -8.71 3.98
C ILE A 388 36.29 -8.33 4.51
N GLY A 389 36.19 -7.26 5.29
CA GLY A 389 34.95 -6.83 5.97
C GLY A 389 33.74 -6.60 5.03
N PRO A 390 32.64 -6.03 5.54
CA PRO A 390 31.41 -5.88 4.76
C PRO A 390 31.59 -4.92 3.59
N ILE A 391 31.34 -5.41 2.37
CA ILE A 391 31.45 -4.63 1.13
C ILE A 391 30.22 -4.86 0.26
N CYS A 392 29.52 -3.76 -0.03
CA CYS A 392 28.48 -3.71 -1.05
C CYS A 392 29.14 -3.67 -2.43
N GLY A 393 28.82 -4.65 -3.28
CA GLY A 393 29.49 -4.89 -4.56
C GLY A 393 30.81 -5.64 -4.45
N GLY A 394 31.12 -6.20 -3.28
CA GLY A 394 32.31 -7.02 -3.08
C GLY A 394 32.16 -8.43 -3.64
N LYS A 395 33.28 -9.00 -4.07
CA LYS A 395 33.33 -10.36 -4.63
C LYS A 395 33.22 -11.43 -3.55
N ARG A 396 32.68 -12.57 -3.96
CA ARG A 396 32.58 -13.79 -3.16
C ARG A 396 32.84 -15.02 -4.02
N CYS A 397 33.15 -16.13 -3.37
CA CYS A 397 33.26 -17.40 -4.05
C CYS A 397 31.90 -17.88 -4.54
N ILE A 398 31.75 -18.01 -5.85
CA ILE A 398 30.59 -18.61 -6.51
C ILE A 398 30.95 -20.05 -6.85
N GLY A 399 30.27 -21.00 -6.22
CA GLY A 399 30.59 -22.42 -6.31
C GLY A 399 31.87 -22.80 -5.57
N GLY A 400 32.41 -23.98 -5.87
CA GLY A 400 33.61 -24.51 -5.21
C GLY A 400 33.37 -25.05 -3.80
N THR A 401 34.43 -25.18 -3.02
CA THR A 401 34.38 -25.76 -1.66
C THR A 401 34.06 -24.75 -0.56
N ASN A 402 34.05 -23.45 -0.86
CA ASN A 402 33.78 -22.37 0.08
C ASN A 402 32.81 -21.31 -0.50
N PRO A 403 31.65 -21.71 -1.04
CA PRO A 403 30.70 -20.76 -1.64
C PRO A 403 30.25 -19.71 -0.62
N GLY A 404 30.21 -18.44 -1.06
CA GLY A 404 29.81 -17.31 -0.25
C GLY A 404 30.91 -16.66 0.60
N ALA A 405 32.10 -17.25 0.67
CA ALA A 405 33.24 -16.61 1.32
C ALA A 405 33.68 -15.36 0.54
N ALA A 406 33.93 -14.26 1.24
CA ALA A 406 34.49 -13.05 0.64
C ALA A 406 35.85 -13.37 0.00
N CYS A 407 36.13 -12.76 -1.16
CA CYS A 407 37.36 -13.01 -1.89
C CYS A 407 37.81 -11.76 -2.66
N THR A 408 39.08 -11.72 -3.03
CA THR A 408 39.69 -10.72 -3.91
C THR A 408 40.25 -11.33 -5.20
N THR A 409 40.66 -12.61 -5.14
CA THR A 409 41.33 -13.35 -6.20
C THR A 409 40.70 -14.74 -6.40
N ALA A 410 40.86 -15.29 -7.60
CA ALA A 410 40.29 -16.60 -7.93
C ALA A 410 40.89 -17.76 -7.09
N THR A 411 42.13 -17.63 -6.62
CA THR A 411 42.80 -18.67 -5.82
C THR A 411 42.17 -18.88 -4.45
N GLU A 412 41.44 -17.89 -3.93
CA GLU A 412 40.69 -17.98 -2.67
C GLU A 412 39.38 -18.77 -2.82
N CYS A 413 39.01 -19.15 -4.05
CA CYS A 413 37.81 -19.93 -4.36
C CYS A 413 38.17 -21.25 -5.04
N PRO A 414 38.66 -22.26 -4.29
CA PRO A 414 39.01 -23.55 -4.87
C PRO A 414 37.84 -24.18 -5.61
N SER A 415 38.04 -24.48 -6.90
CA SER A 415 37.00 -25.02 -7.80
C SER A 415 35.77 -24.12 -7.94
N GLY A 416 35.91 -22.82 -7.63
CA GLY A 416 34.87 -21.81 -7.79
C GLY A 416 35.41 -20.57 -8.50
N ALA A 417 34.61 -19.50 -8.52
CA ALA A 417 35.00 -18.23 -9.10
C ALA A 417 34.85 -17.10 -8.07
N CYS A 418 35.88 -16.26 -7.95
CA CYS A 418 35.78 -15.04 -7.15
C CYS A 418 35.08 -13.94 -7.96
N ASN A 419 33.77 -13.75 -7.74
CA ASN A 419 32.96 -12.85 -8.55
C ASN A 419 31.75 -12.26 -7.79
N VAL A 420 31.02 -11.35 -8.44
CA VAL A 420 29.74 -10.83 -7.97
C VAL A 420 28.62 -11.39 -8.87
N PRO A 421 27.63 -12.09 -8.32
CA PRO A 421 26.42 -12.53 -9.01
C PRO A 421 25.63 -11.40 -9.66
N GLY A 422 24.87 -11.76 -10.69
CA GLY A 422 24.11 -10.83 -11.50
C GLY A 422 24.95 -10.14 -12.58
N THR A 423 24.32 -9.21 -13.27
CA THR A 423 24.94 -8.36 -14.28
C THR A 423 25.83 -7.34 -13.59
N ALA A 424 26.97 -7.01 -14.22
CA ALA A 424 27.83 -5.94 -13.75
C ALA A 424 27.06 -4.61 -13.77
N THR A 425 26.97 -3.94 -12.61
CA THR A 425 26.15 -2.73 -12.44
C THR A 425 26.70 -1.56 -13.27
N ALA A 426 25.80 -0.78 -13.85
CA ALA A 426 26.06 0.48 -14.53
C ALA A 426 24.95 1.49 -14.14
N PRO A 427 25.15 2.80 -14.31
CA PRO A 427 24.11 3.78 -14.01
C PRO A 427 22.93 3.70 -14.98
N ASN A 428 23.21 3.44 -16.26
CA ASN A 428 22.22 3.28 -17.31
C ASN A 428 22.79 2.39 -18.43
N GLN A 429 21.96 2.09 -19.45
CA GLN A 429 22.39 1.41 -20.67
C GLN A 429 22.15 2.27 -21.92
N CYS A 430 22.29 3.59 -21.80
CA CYS A 430 22.23 4.49 -22.94
C CYS A 430 23.47 4.35 -23.82
N SER A 431 23.30 4.41 -25.14
CA SER A 431 24.38 4.27 -26.13
C SER A 431 25.44 5.36 -26.02
N ASP A 432 25.04 6.56 -25.59
CA ASP A 432 25.91 7.71 -25.31
C ASP A 432 26.24 7.84 -23.82
N ALA A 433 25.94 6.80 -23.03
CA ALA A 433 26.09 6.73 -21.58
C ALA A 433 25.35 7.83 -20.78
N THR A 434 24.46 8.59 -21.43
CA THR A 434 23.81 9.75 -20.85
C THR A 434 22.30 9.57 -20.82
N CYS A 435 21.75 9.55 -19.62
CA CYS A 435 20.32 9.64 -19.38
C CYS A 435 19.90 11.11 -19.28
N SER A 436 19.04 11.54 -20.19
CA SER A 436 18.47 12.89 -20.22
C SER A 436 17.18 12.94 -19.42
N PRO A 437 16.96 13.93 -18.53
CA PRO A 437 15.72 14.03 -17.78
C PRO A 437 14.53 14.32 -18.68
N THR A 438 13.40 13.69 -18.37
CA THR A 438 12.09 13.97 -18.95
C THR A 438 11.14 14.47 -17.83
N THR A 439 9.84 14.46 -18.07
CA THR A 439 8.85 14.88 -17.06
C THR A 439 8.63 13.79 -16.00
N GLY A 440 8.32 14.18 -14.76
CA GLY A 440 7.88 13.23 -13.73
C GLY A 440 8.98 12.36 -13.13
N ASN A 441 10.18 12.90 -12.90
CA ASN A 441 11.36 12.17 -12.40
C ASN A 441 11.88 11.04 -13.30
N GLU A 442 11.37 10.95 -14.53
CA GLU A 442 11.82 10.02 -15.54
C GLU A 442 13.04 10.54 -16.30
N GLY A 443 13.70 9.62 -17.01
CA GLY A 443 14.74 9.95 -17.97
C GLY A 443 14.64 9.08 -19.22
N GLU A 444 15.26 9.53 -20.30
CA GLU A 444 15.36 8.80 -21.55
C GLU A 444 16.78 8.84 -22.12
N CYS A 445 17.17 7.77 -22.81
CA CYS A 445 18.41 7.68 -23.54
C CYS A 445 18.28 8.36 -24.91
N SER A 446 18.40 9.69 -24.96
CA SER A 446 18.23 10.47 -26.21
C SER A 446 19.25 10.08 -27.31
N GLY A 447 20.45 9.61 -26.94
CA GLY A 447 21.43 9.04 -27.86
C GLY A 447 21.17 7.58 -28.27
N GLY A 448 20.04 7.01 -27.86
CA GLY A 448 19.66 5.62 -28.07
C GLY A 448 20.01 4.70 -26.89
N PRO A 449 19.56 3.44 -26.92
CA PRO A 449 18.88 2.80 -28.05
C PRO A 449 17.44 3.31 -28.23
N PHE A 450 17.03 3.36 -29.51
CA PHE A 450 15.64 3.51 -29.90
C PHE A 450 15.08 2.12 -30.16
N GLU A 451 13.96 1.80 -29.52
CA GLU A 451 13.38 0.46 -29.52
C GLU A 451 11.97 0.51 -30.12
N GLN A 452 11.63 -0.52 -30.88
CA GLN A 452 10.32 -0.69 -31.50
C GLN A 452 9.58 -1.86 -30.85
N PHE A 453 8.28 -1.68 -30.64
CA PHE A 453 7.39 -2.62 -29.99
C PHE A 453 6.10 -2.81 -30.80
N CYS A 454 5.50 -3.98 -30.63
CA CYS A 454 4.18 -4.27 -31.16
C CYS A 454 3.12 -3.38 -30.49
N GLY A 455 2.14 -2.92 -31.26
CA GLY A 455 1.03 -2.12 -30.76
C GLY A 455 -0.27 -2.40 -31.51
N PRO A 456 -1.42 -2.03 -30.93
CA PRO A 456 -1.55 -1.14 -29.78
C PRO A 456 -1.38 -1.77 -28.39
N ASP A 457 -1.56 -3.09 -28.24
CA ASP A 457 -1.67 -3.74 -26.92
C ASP A 457 -0.45 -4.57 -26.53
N ALA A 458 0.33 -5.07 -27.50
CA ALA A 458 1.49 -5.92 -27.27
C ALA A 458 2.79 -5.13 -27.01
N THR A 459 2.71 -4.00 -26.29
CA THR A 459 3.80 -3.02 -26.13
C THR A 459 5.01 -3.51 -25.33
N PHE A 460 4.94 -4.72 -24.76
CA PHE A 460 6.04 -5.43 -24.13
C PHE A 460 6.91 -6.21 -25.13
N ALA A 461 6.38 -6.50 -26.32
CA ALA A 461 7.03 -7.33 -27.32
C ALA A 461 7.81 -6.45 -28.30
N GLY A 462 9.14 -6.57 -28.27
CA GLY A 462 10.01 -5.90 -29.24
C GLY A 462 9.78 -6.44 -30.66
N CYS A 463 9.89 -5.56 -31.66
CA CYS A 463 9.66 -5.90 -33.06
C CYS A 463 10.62 -5.13 -33.98
N THR A 464 10.74 -5.62 -35.21
CA THR A 464 11.42 -4.93 -36.33
C THR A 464 10.49 -4.79 -37.53
N THR A 465 9.50 -5.68 -37.66
CA THR A 465 8.49 -5.69 -38.71
C THR A 465 7.15 -6.16 -38.16
N ASP A 466 6.05 -5.91 -38.88
CA ASP A 466 4.72 -6.38 -38.48
C ASP A 466 4.63 -7.92 -38.36
N ALA A 467 5.50 -8.67 -39.05
CA ALA A 467 5.55 -10.11 -38.93
C ALA A 467 5.94 -10.58 -37.51
N ASP A 468 6.74 -9.80 -36.79
CA ASP A 468 7.13 -10.10 -35.40
C ASP A 468 5.92 -10.01 -34.46
N CYS A 469 4.88 -9.26 -34.87
CA CYS A 469 3.67 -9.03 -34.09
C CYS A 469 2.53 -10.02 -34.41
N ALA A 470 2.72 -10.89 -35.40
CA ALA A 470 1.66 -11.75 -35.93
C ALA A 470 1.12 -12.79 -34.93
N SER A 471 1.90 -13.16 -33.90
CA SER A 471 1.47 -14.09 -32.85
C SER A 471 0.55 -13.46 -31.81
N PHE A 472 0.42 -12.14 -31.80
CA PHE A 472 -0.43 -11.42 -30.86
C PHE A 472 -1.79 -11.15 -31.51
N THR A 473 -2.67 -12.15 -31.42
CA THR A 473 -3.98 -12.13 -32.07
C THR A 473 -5.08 -11.71 -31.10
N THR A 474 -6.00 -10.89 -31.60
CA THR A 474 -7.16 -10.38 -30.87
C THR A 474 -8.43 -10.51 -31.71
N CYS A 475 -9.59 -10.44 -31.06
CA CYS A 475 -10.87 -10.48 -31.74
C CYS A 475 -11.14 -9.19 -32.54
N SER A 476 -11.26 -9.33 -33.85
CA SER A 476 -11.72 -8.28 -34.76
C SER A 476 -13.23 -8.41 -34.98
N GLY A 477 -13.98 -7.42 -34.46
CA GLY A 477 -15.45 -7.40 -34.50
C GLY A 477 -16.09 -8.37 -33.51
N GLY A 478 -17.41 -8.57 -33.65
CA GLY A 478 -18.19 -9.43 -32.76
C GLY A 478 -18.54 -8.79 -31.41
N SER A 479 -18.86 -9.63 -30.42
CA SER A 479 -19.30 -9.19 -29.09
C SER A 479 -18.16 -8.86 -28.12
N ASN A 480 -16.91 -9.16 -28.48
CA ASN A 480 -15.73 -8.98 -27.61
C ASN A 480 -14.49 -8.48 -28.37
N PRO A 481 -14.58 -7.38 -29.14
CA PRO A 481 -13.45 -6.85 -29.89
C PRO A 481 -12.26 -6.50 -28.98
N GLY A 482 -11.03 -6.72 -29.46
CA GLY A 482 -9.78 -6.44 -28.74
C GLY A 482 -9.37 -7.51 -27.71
N GLN A 483 -10.23 -8.49 -27.42
CA GLN A 483 -9.86 -9.59 -26.51
C GLN A 483 -8.86 -10.54 -27.16
N PRO A 484 -7.84 -11.04 -26.42
CA PRO A 484 -6.91 -12.03 -26.96
C PRO A 484 -7.62 -13.30 -27.40
N CYS A 485 -7.16 -13.87 -28.51
CA CYS A 485 -7.70 -15.09 -29.05
C CYS A 485 -6.59 -15.93 -29.67
N SER A 486 -6.81 -17.24 -29.75
CA SER A 486 -6.02 -18.22 -30.49
C SER A 486 -6.85 -18.94 -31.57
N THR A 487 -8.18 -18.91 -31.46
CA THR A 487 -9.12 -19.54 -32.40
C THR A 487 -10.31 -18.64 -32.67
N ALA A 488 -10.93 -18.80 -33.85
CA ALA A 488 -12.11 -18.00 -34.23
C ALA A 488 -13.31 -18.19 -33.29
N SER A 489 -13.44 -19.35 -32.63
CA SER A 489 -14.52 -19.63 -31.67
C SER A 489 -14.49 -18.73 -30.43
N GLN A 490 -13.34 -18.13 -30.11
CA GLN A 490 -13.19 -17.19 -28.98
C GLN A 490 -13.69 -15.77 -29.32
N CYS A 491 -14.08 -15.52 -30.58
CA CYS A 491 -14.58 -14.25 -31.05
C CYS A 491 -16.02 -14.40 -31.57
N PRO A 492 -17.04 -14.47 -30.70
CA PRO A 492 -18.42 -14.67 -31.13
C PRO A 492 -18.89 -13.53 -32.05
N GLY A 493 -19.24 -13.87 -33.28
CA GLY A 493 -19.63 -12.90 -34.31
C GLY A 493 -18.46 -12.07 -34.88
N GLY A 494 -17.22 -12.45 -34.60
CA GLY A 494 -16.00 -11.80 -35.06
C GLY A 494 -14.99 -12.77 -35.67
N THR A 495 -13.75 -12.31 -35.82
CA THR A 495 -12.62 -13.11 -36.33
C THR A 495 -11.42 -12.98 -35.42
N CYS A 496 -10.71 -14.09 -35.19
CA CYS A 496 -9.43 -14.03 -34.51
C CYS A 496 -8.34 -13.66 -35.51
N ALA A 497 -7.74 -12.47 -35.36
CA ALA A 497 -6.81 -11.92 -36.35
C ALA A 497 -5.60 -11.27 -35.67
N ALA A 498 -4.48 -11.21 -36.40
CA ALA A 498 -3.32 -10.42 -35.98
C ALA A 498 -3.67 -8.94 -36.19
N GLN A 499 -3.89 -8.22 -35.11
CA GLN A 499 -4.22 -6.79 -35.14
C GLN A 499 -3.08 -5.92 -34.61
N GLN A 500 -1.96 -6.54 -34.21
CA GLN A 500 -0.79 -5.84 -33.70
C GLN A 500 0.21 -5.56 -34.84
N THR A 501 0.78 -4.36 -34.87
CA THR A 501 1.78 -3.92 -35.84
C THR A 501 3.01 -3.37 -35.14
N CYS A 502 4.15 -3.37 -35.83
CA CYS A 502 5.39 -2.84 -35.30
C CYS A 502 5.41 -1.30 -35.42
N SER A 503 4.65 -0.65 -34.53
CA SER A 503 4.31 0.77 -34.66
C SER A 503 4.67 1.62 -33.45
N VAL A 504 5.01 1.01 -32.31
CA VAL A 504 5.32 1.74 -31.08
C VAL A 504 6.84 1.90 -30.96
N GLY A 505 7.35 3.09 -31.28
CA GLY A 505 8.77 3.42 -31.14
C GLY A 505 9.02 4.34 -29.96
N LYS A 506 10.00 4.02 -29.11
CA LYS A 506 10.41 4.87 -27.98
C LYS A 506 11.91 4.79 -27.71
N PHE A 507 12.49 5.87 -27.20
CA PHE A 507 13.81 5.81 -26.59
C PHE A 507 13.74 5.02 -25.29
N ARG A 508 14.83 4.34 -24.95
CA ARG A 508 14.89 3.58 -23.71
C ARG A 508 14.79 4.51 -22.50
N PRO A 509 13.88 4.23 -21.54
CA PRO A 509 13.84 4.98 -20.29
C PRO A 509 15.06 4.68 -19.42
N CYS A 510 15.38 5.56 -18.48
CA CYS A 510 16.55 5.42 -17.63
C CYS A 510 16.43 6.26 -16.36
N PHE A 511 17.26 5.94 -15.36
CA PHE A 511 17.45 6.80 -14.20
C PHE A 511 18.43 7.94 -14.52
N THR A 512 18.08 9.14 -14.08
CA THR A 512 18.78 10.40 -14.43
C THR A 512 20.05 10.64 -13.62
N ASP A 513 20.48 9.67 -12.79
CA ASP A 513 21.63 9.83 -11.89
C ASP A 513 22.98 9.88 -12.62
N ASN A 514 23.07 9.23 -13.78
CA ASN A 514 24.29 9.13 -14.58
C ASN A 514 25.54 8.69 -13.80
N GLY A 515 25.36 8.02 -12.66
CA GLY A 515 26.40 7.51 -11.77
C GLY A 515 27.23 8.59 -11.04
N ALA A 516 26.83 9.85 -11.10
CA ALA A 516 27.57 10.96 -10.47
C ALA A 516 27.28 11.04 -8.97
N ALA A 517 28.31 11.16 -8.14
CA ALA A 517 28.13 11.41 -6.71
C ALA A 517 27.40 12.75 -6.50
N GLY A 518 26.38 12.74 -5.63
CA GLY A 518 25.46 13.85 -5.42
C GLY A 518 24.21 13.84 -6.31
N ALA A 519 24.16 12.99 -7.34
CA ALA A 519 22.95 12.78 -8.13
C ALA A 519 21.95 11.87 -7.40
N SER A 520 20.67 12.03 -7.69
CA SER A 520 19.59 11.33 -6.98
C SER A 520 18.56 10.75 -7.93
N ILE A 521 17.95 9.64 -7.51
CA ILE A 521 16.68 9.15 -8.06
C ILE A 521 15.56 9.47 -7.08
N GLN A 522 14.36 9.68 -7.61
CA GLN A 522 13.19 10.06 -6.83
C GLN A 522 11.97 9.24 -7.25
N ALA A 523 11.14 8.94 -6.27
CA ALA A 523 9.78 8.46 -6.42
C ALA A 523 8.85 9.48 -5.76
N THR A 524 7.83 9.96 -6.47
CA THR A 524 6.90 10.97 -5.97
C THR A 524 5.62 10.35 -5.47
N GLY A 525 5.41 10.39 -4.15
CA GLY A 525 4.11 10.11 -3.56
C GLY A 525 3.18 11.32 -3.70
N VAL A 526 1.88 11.07 -3.54
CA VAL A 526 0.86 12.11 -3.48
C VAL A 526 -0.06 11.81 -2.31
N THR A 527 -0.14 12.76 -1.37
CA THR A 527 -1.16 12.74 -0.31
C THR A 527 -2.51 13.09 -0.91
N ASP A 528 -3.54 12.34 -0.53
CA ASP A 528 -4.93 12.70 -0.81
C ASP A 528 -5.72 12.68 0.51
N PRO A 529 -6.15 13.84 1.04
CA PRO A 529 -6.95 13.90 2.26
C PRO A 529 -8.25 13.09 2.12
N PRO A 530 -8.55 12.17 3.07
CA PRO A 530 -9.77 11.37 2.99
C PRO A 530 -11.05 12.19 3.00
N VAL A 531 -11.94 11.90 2.05
CA VAL A 531 -13.32 12.39 1.98
C VAL A 531 -14.23 11.17 1.97
N ASN A 532 -15.20 11.09 2.87
CA ASN A 532 -16.10 9.92 2.97
C ASN A 532 -15.41 8.64 3.42
N SER A 533 -14.32 8.76 4.17
CA SER A 533 -13.41 7.65 4.49
C SER A 533 -12.75 7.03 3.26
N GLU A 534 -12.73 7.73 2.13
CA GLU A 534 -12.07 7.29 0.90
C GLU A 534 -11.02 8.31 0.48
N SER A 535 -9.92 7.86 -0.10
CA SER A 535 -8.86 8.69 -0.69
C SER A 535 -8.19 7.94 -1.83
N ASN A 536 -7.52 8.66 -2.73
CA ASN A 536 -6.77 8.13 -3.86
C ASN A 536 -5.29 8.56 -3.82
N PRO A 537 -4.53 8.17 -2.79
CA PRO A 537 -3.14 8.56 -2.66
C PRO A 537 -2.24 7.85 -3.69
N THR A 538 -1.02 8.36 -3.86
CA THR A 538 0.07 7.65 -4.55
C THR A 538 1.16 7.31 -3.56
N LEU A 539 1.51 6.03 -3.45
CA LEU A 539 2.60 5.54 -2.62
C LEU A 539 3.91 5.49 -3.42
N ALA A 540 4.95 6.13 -2.90
CA ALA A 540 6.28 6.12 -3.49
C ALA A 540 7.25 5.24 -2.69
N ALA A 541 8.05 4.44 -3.39
CA ALA A 541 9.10 3.61 -2.80
C ALA A 541 10.37 3.55 -3.68
N LEU A 542 11.52 3.42 -3.03
CA LEU A 542 12.82 3.17 -3.68
C LEU A 542 13.55 2.02 -2.96
N PHE A 543 13.94 0.99 -3.69
CA PHE A 543 14.53 -0.23 -3.11
C PHE A 543 15.66 -0.80 -3.97
N CYS A 544 16.36 -1.81 -3.45
CA CYS A 544 17.36 -2.55 -4.22
C CYS A 544 16.85 -3.95 -4.55
N ILE A 545 16.97 -4.35 -5.81
CA ILE A 545 16.58 -5.66 -6.31
C ILE A 545 17.84 -6.49 -6.47
N GLY A 546 17.86 -7.67 -5.85
CA GLY A 546 18.95 -8.64 -5.97
C GLY A 546 18.95 -9.37 -7.31
N PRO A 547 20.03 -10.09 -7.65
CA PRO A 547 20.08 -10.92 -8.85
C PRO A 547 19.25 -12.20 -8.68
N THR A 548 18.78 -12.73 -9.79
CA THR A 548 18.15 -14.05 -9.89
C THR A 548 19.16 -15.12 -10.34
N THR A 549 18.78 -16.39 -10.32
CA THR A 549 19.59 -17.45 -10.95
C THR A 549 19.52 -17.44 -12.48
N SER A 550 18.62 -16.64 -13.07
CA SER A 550 18.49 -16.49 -14.52
C SER A 550 19.36 -15.35 -15.04
N GLY A 551 20.38 -15.70 -15.83
CA GLY A 551 21.24 -14.71 -16.49
C GLY A 551 20.50 -13.77 -17.44
N SER A 552 19.43 -14.25 -18.10
CA SER A 552 18.64 -13.43 -19.03
C SER A 552 17.81 -12.38 -18.30
N VAL A 553 17.15 -12.76 -17.18
CA VAL A 553 16.41 -11.81 -16.33
C VAL A 553 17.35 -10.74 -15.79
N ASN A 554 18.51 -11.15 -15.28
CA ASN A 554 19.51 -10.21 -14.76
C ASN A 554 20.04 -9.27 -15.85
N SER A 555 20.22 -9.76 -17.07
CA SER A 555 20.74 -8.96 -18.19
C SER A 555 19.69 -7.99 -18.75
N VAL A 556 18.43 -8.42 -18.83
CA VAL A 556 17.34 -7.57 -19.33
C VAL A 556 17.06 -6.44 -18.35
N ALA A 557 16.82 -6.73 -17.08
CA ALA A 557 16.50 -5.68 -16.10
C ALA A 557 17.74 -4.93 -15.60
N GLY A 558 18.93 -5.56 -15.63
CA GLY A 558 20.12 -5.02 -14.97
C GLY A 558 20.08 -5.28 -13.47
N LEU A 559 20.07 -6.56 -13.08
CA LEU A 559 20.07 -6.98 -11.67
C LEU A 559 21.44 -7.49 -11.24
N PRO A 560 21.96 -7.13 -10.04
CA PRO A 560 21.31 -6.26 -9.07
C PRO A 560 21.18 -4.82 -9.54
N GLY A 561 20.15 -4.11 -9.08
CA GLY A 561 19.85 -2.75 -9.52
C GLY A 561 18.75 -2.09 -8.68
N PRO A 562 18.51 -0.78 -8.88
CA PRO A 562 17.47 -0.05 -8.17
C PRO A 562 16.07 -0.50 -8.61
N GLY A 563 15.12 -0.40 -7.71
CA GLY A 563 13.69 -0.45 -7.98
C GLY A 563 13.05 0.89 -7.59
N ARG A 564 12.13 1.37 -8.43
CA ARG A 564 11.28 2.53 -8.14
C ARG A 564 9.82 2.13 -8.32
N LEU A 565 8.98 2.52 -7.37
CA LEU A 565 7.53 2.35 -7.45
C LEU A 565 6.85 3.69 -7.15
N GLU A 566 5.94 4.09 -8.01
CA GLU A 566 4.96 5.17 -7.78
C GLU A 566 3.57 4.57 -8.00
N LEU A 567 2.96 4.03 -6.95
CA LEU A 567 1.71 3.27 -7.03
C LEU A 567 0.51 4.14 -6.62
N PRO A 568 -0.31 4.62 -7.58
CA PRO A 568 -1.63 5.14 -7.25
C PRO A 568 -2.47 4.03 -6.65
N GLY A 569 -3.32 4.37 -5.69
CA GLY A 569 -4.26 3.42 -5.15
C GLY A 569 -5.45 4.10 -4.52
N HIS A 570 -6.42 3.29 -4.14
CA HIS A 570 -7.60 3.70 -3.40
C HIS A 570 -7.44 3.24 -1.95
N ALA A 571 -7.53 4.17 -1.02
CA ALA A 571 -7.45 3.89 0.41
C ALA A 571 -8.80 4.15 1.09
N ARG A 572 -9.25 3.16 1.85
CA ARG A 572 -10.52 3.18 2.59
C ARG A 572 -10.29 3.05 4.09
N GLU A 573 -10.82 3.99 4.85
CA GLU A 573 -10.89 3.93 6.30
C GLU A 573 -12.10 3.10 6.75
N LEU A 574 -11.86 2.12 7.63
CA LEU A 574 -12.91 1.33 8.26
C LEU A 574 -13.00 1.67 9.74
N ARG A 575 -14.23 1.69 10.26
CA ARG A 575 -14.53 2.02 11.66
C ARG A 575 -15.17 0.82 12.34
#